data_AF-A0A8D2LF39-F1
#
_entry.id   AF-A0A8D2LF39-F1
#
_cell.length_a   1.000
_cell.length_b   1.000
_cell.length_c   1.000
_cell.angle_alpha   90.00
_cell.angle_beta   90.00
_cell.angle_gamma   90.00
#
_symmetry.space_group_name_H-M   'P 1'
#
loop_
_entity.id
_entity.type
_entity.pdbx_description
1 polymer ?
#
loop_
_entity_poly.entity_id
_entity_poly.type
_entity_poly.pdbx_seq_one_letter_code
_entity_poly.pdbx_strand_id
1 'polypeptide(L)'
;MLAWIFPAICCVISQSDEPAPVGNYNQRKEEEEKQLLKLSQQLEKLAAILGRENEMKDSHETEEEDEEEEEEEESTQDEEEEEEAEDYDEDKLGDDSAITNFITLGDFAAQQEGDLTFKKGEVLLILEKKPDGWWLAKNSKGESGLVPKTYLMINAKEREGEEPSEEETEEDIEVADETGGAKILKRCQGLEFLFSTEQNNTLDALTTMGAVPAGFRPSTLAQLLEEGIQFRASYFLQPELTPSNLSFRDLVWNPEKGTIQARPTRISLIMTLWNCKGIPFPGFSIQVLSRHVRLCLFDGNRILSNIHTVRATWQPKNPKTWTFSPRITGILPCVLDGDCFIRSNSPSPDIGILFELGITYIRNSTGERGELSCGWAFLKLFDSSGFPVASRTYELLLNGGTPYEKGVEVDPSISRRASSSVFHHMITLRKQPQLLVKLRSLNTRSKGILNLLPDVLIGSMCYIHLIVFYRQILGDVLLRDRLNMQNADLIGHPILATFPKLMEQPDLMDALRSAWAEKESTLKRSEKVRRDQEFLKSVFVLVYHDSVFPLLQSVFLPEYKWAEEESEGTRWHMIADFLKKNRERGSALSSLVSPESLHRAFDVTEIAYDFLGEARKSSP
;
A
#
# COMPACT_ATOMS: atom_id res chain seq x y z
N MET A 1 -3.00 -4.05 -34.74
CA MET A 1 -1.81 -3.24 -35.12
C MET A 1 -2.19 -1.78 -35.39
N LEU A 2 -2.95 -1.12 -34.49
CA LEU A 2 -3.45 0.26 -34.73
C LEU A 2 -3.26 1.24 -33.55
N ALA A 3 -2.87 0.76 -32.36
CA ALA A 3 -2.72 1.58 -31.16
C ALA A 3 -1.37 2.34 -31.03
N TRP A 4 -0.54 2.38 -32.08
CA TRP A 4 0.88 2.78 -31.99
C TRP A 4 1.28 4.03 -32.79
N ILE A 5 0.33 4.75 -33.40
CA ILE A 5 0.61 5.87 -34.33
C ILE A 5 0.13 7.24 -33.80
N PHE A 6 -0.76 7.28 -32.81
CA PHE A 6 -1.39 8.53 -32.33
C PHE A 6 -0.49 9.60 -31.66
N PRO A 7 0.67 9.31 -31.02
CA PRO A 7 1.45 10.35 -30.32
C PRO A 7 2.09 11.43 -31.21
N ALA A 8 2.08 11.29 -32.54
CA ALA A 8 2.99 12.03 -33.43
C ALA A 8 2.42 13.33 -34.06
N ILE A 9 1.13 13.66 -33.86
CA ILE A 9 0.43 14.64 -34.73
C ILE A 9 0.04 15.96 -34.03
N CYS A 10 -0.12 16.00 -32.71
CA CYS A 10 -0.63 17.19 -31.99
C CYS A 10 0.43 18.24 -31.59
N CYS A 11 1.51 18.42 -32.36
CA CYS A 11 2.62 19.32 -32.01
C CYS A 11 2.85 20.46 -33.03
N VAL A 12 1.78 21.04 -33.59
CA VAL A 12 1.84 22.28 -34.39
C VAL A 12 0.60 23.17 -34.17
N ILE A 13 0.56 23.90 -33.05
CA ILE A 13 -0.12 25.21 -32.96
C ILE A 13 0.83 26.18 -32.24
N SER A 14 0.84 27.44 -32.68
CA SER A 14 1.86 28.44 -32.35
C SER A 14 1.70 29.11 -30.97
N GLN A 15 2.79 29.65 -30.45
CA GLN A 15 2.75 30.68 -29.40
C GLN A 15 1.88 31.86 -29.83
N SER A 16 1.02 32.35 -28.94
CA SER A 16 0.44 33.70 -29.00
C SER A 16 0.03 34.16 -27.61
N ASP A 17 0.69 35.24 -27.17
CA ASP A 17 0.38 36.20 -26.09
C ASP A 17 -0.27 35.75 -24.77
N GLU A 18 0.54 35.75 -23.70
CA GLU A 18 0.05 35.92 -22.32
C GLU A 18 -0.48 37.34 -22.08
N PRO A 19 -1.59 37.48 -21.32
CA PRO A 19 -1.80 38.63 -20.44
C PRO A 19 -1.65 38.22 -18.95
N ALA A 20 -0.93 39.06 -18.20
CA ALA A 20 -0.54 38.86 -16.80
C ALA A 20 -1.74 38.89 -15.79
N PRO A 21 -1.54 38.78 -14.45
CA PRO A 21 -2.55 38.23 -13.54
C PRO A 21 -3.84 39.03 -13.42
N VAL A 22 -4.94 38.32 -13.18
CA VAL A 22 -6.33 38.80 -13.33
C VAL A 22 -6.73 39.75 -12.19
N GLY A 23 -6.38 41.03 -12.34
CA GLY A 23 -6.84 42.10 -11.43
C GLY A 23 -8.34 42.44 -11.51
N ASN A 24 -9.12 41.78 -12.38
CA ASN A 24 -10.55 42.07 -12.54
C ASN A 24 -11.38 40.82 -12.92
N TYR A 25 -11.43 39.83 -12.00
CA TYR A 25 -12.12 38.55 -12.19
C TYR A 25 -13.59 38.69 -12.64
N ASN A 26 -14.33 39.62 -12.03
CA ASN A 26 -15.76 39.81 -12.32
C ASN A 26 -16.02 40.26 -13.76
N GLN A 27 -15.14 41.08 -14.36
CA GLN A 27 -15.29 41.50 -15.76
C GLN A 27 -15.09 40.32 -16.72
N ARG A 28 -14.06 39.48 -16.52
CA ARG A 28 -13.89 38.27 -17.33
C ARG A 28 -15.06 37.30 -17.20
N LYS A 29 -15.62 37.14 -15.99
CA LYS A 29 -16.82 36.31 -15.77
C LYS A 29 -18.02 36.82 -16.58
N GLU A 30 -18.29 38.12 -16.56
CA GLU A 30 -19.34 38.72 -17.40
C GLU A 30 -19.06 38.61 -18.91
N GLU A 31 -17.80 38.67 -19.34
CA GLU A 31 -17.40 38.51 -20.74
C GLU A 31 -17.56 37.06 -21.22
N GLU A 32 -17.17 36.08 -20.41
CA GLU A 32 -17.36 34.65 -20.68
C GLU A 32 -18.85 34.26 -20.67
N GLU A 33 -19.65 34.76 -19.72
CA GLU A 33 -21.11 34.56 -19.71
C GLU A 33 -21.78 35.11 -20.99
N LYS A 34 -21.35 36.29 -21.47
CA LYS A 34 -21.82 36.86 -22.74
C LYS A 34 -21.35 36.05 -23.96
N GLN A 35 -20.16 35.45 -23.92
CA GLN A 35 -19.67 34.55 -24.97
C GLN A 35 -20.45 33.23 -25.00
N LEU A 36 -20.70 32.62 -23.85
CA LEU A 36 -21.49 31.37 -23.72
C LEU A 36 -22.93 31.56 -24.19
N LEU A 37 -23.59 32.66 -23.80
CA LEU A 37 -24.94 32.99 -24.25
C LEU A 37 -24.99 33.16 -25.78
N LYS A 38 -23.96 33.80 -26.37
CA LYS A 38 -23.83 33.96 -27.82
C LYS A 38 -23.61 32.62 -28.53
N LEU A 39 -22.80 31.72 -27.95
CA LEU A 39 -22.56 30.39 -28.51
C LEU A 39 -23.83 29.52 -28.49
N SER A 40 -24.58 29.56 -27.39
CA SER A 40 -25.90 28.91 -27.25
C SER A 40 -26.87 29.38 -28.34
N GLN A 41 -27.00 30.70 -28.55
CA GLN A 41 -27.83 31.26 -29.64
C GLN A 41 -27.34 30.93 -31.06
N GLN A 42 -26.07 30.55 -31.23
CA GLN A 42 -25.56 30.04 -32.51
C GLN A 42 -25.88 28.55 -32.69
N LEU A 43 -25.81 27.74 -31.62
CA LEU A 43 -26.20 26.33 -31.63
C LEU A 43 -27.70 26.15 -31.88
N GLU A 44 -28.56 26.93 -31.23
CA GLU A 44 -30.02 26.94 -31.48
C GLU A 44 -30.34 27.26 -32.94
N LYS A 45 -29.62 28.22 -33.54
CA LYS A 45 -29.78 28.58 -34.96
C LYS A 45 -29.31 27.48 -35.90
N LEU A 46 -28.25 26.76 -35.56
CA LEU A 46 -27.77 25.62 -36.35
C LEU A 46 -28.74 24.43 -36.25
N ALA A 47 -29.29 24.15 -35.06
CA ALA A 47 -30.34 23.15 -34.89
C ALA A 47 -31.60 23.49 -35.70
N ALA A 48 -32.03 24.76 -35.71
CA ALA A 48 -33.16 25.25 -36.50
C ALA A 48 -32.90 25.29 -38.03
N ILE A 49 -31.64 25.20 -38.47
CA ILE A 49 -31.28 25.01 -39.88
C ILE A 49 -31.35 23.51 -40.24
N LEU A 50 -30.72 22.66 -39.44
CA LEU A 50 -30.72 21.20 -39.64
C LEU A 50 -32.14 20.61 -39.61
N GLY A 51 -33.03 21.11 -38.75
CA GLY A 51 -34.45 20.72 -38.76
C GLY A 51 -35.14 21.00 -40.09
N ARG A 52 -34.82 22.12 -40.75
CA ARG A 52 -35.40 22.48 -42.06
C ARG A 52 -34.77 21.74 -43.23
N GLU A 53 -33.53 21.27 -43.10
CA GLU A 53 -32.90 20.42 -44.12
C GLU A 53 -33.54 19.02 -44.17
N ASN A 54 -34.18 18.56 -43.09
CA ASN A 54 -35.08 17.40 -43.14
C ASN A 54 -36.43 17.76 -43.80
N GLU A 55 -37.08 18.87 -43.42
CA GLU A 55 -38.36 19.30 -44.01
C GLU A 55 -38.27 19.56 -45.52
N MET A 56 -37.11 19.93 -46.06
CA MET A 56 -36.89 20.14 -47.51
C MET A 56 -36.52 18.87 -48.29
N LYS A 57 -36.42 17.70 -47.65
CA LYS A 57 -36.15 16.42 -48.35
C LYS A 57 -37.42 15.61 -48.67
N ASP A 58 -38.52 15.85 -47.96
CA ASP A 58 -39.81 15.16 -48.18
C ASP A 58 -40.69 15.81 -49.27
N SER A 59 -40.23 16.88 -49.94
CA SER A 59 -41.08 17.69 -50.83
C SER A 59 -40.74 17.62 -52.32
N HIS A 60 -40.01 16.58 -52.77
CA HIS A 60 -39.76 16.31 -54.19
C HIS A 60 -39.42 14.82 -54.42
N GLU A 61 -40.44 13.97 -54.57
CA GLU A 61 -40.70 13.21 -55.81
C GLU A 61 -41.98 12.34 -55.68
N THR A 62 -43.02 12.74 -56.43
CA THR A 62 -44.32 12.08 -56.67
C THR A 62 -45.05 12.93 -57.72
N GLU A 63 -45.78 12.42 -58.72
CA GLU A 63 -45.91 11.05 -59.27
C GLU A 63 -44.84 10.80 -60.39
N GLU A 64 -44.73 9.70 -61.17
CA GLU A 64 -45.64 8.69 -61.77
C GLU A 64 -45.03 7.26 -61.57
N GLU A 65 -45.81 6.22 -61.19
CA GLU A 65 -46.37 5.14 -62.06
C GLU A 65 -45.29 4.42 -62.94
N ASP A 66 -45.14 3.08 -62.97
CA ASP A 66 -46.08 1.94 -62.77
C ASP A 66 -45.37 0.63 -62.30
N GLU A 67 -46.17 -0.40 -61.92
CA GLU A 67 -45.90 -1.87 -61.89
C GLU A 67 -44.63 -2.36 -61.11
N GLU A 68 -44.68 -3.25 -60.08
CA GLU A 68 -45.34 -4.58 -59.99
C GLU A 68 -45.39 -5.11 -58.51
N GLU A 69 -46.21 -6.14 -58.24
CA GLU A 69 -46.25 -7.05 -57.06
C GLU A 69 -46.69 -6.55 -55.65
N GLU A 70 -48.03 -6.52 -55.50
CA GLU A 70 -48.88 -7.04 -54.40
C GLU A 70 -48.28 -8.23 -53.56
N GLU A 71 -48.67 -8.56 -52.32
CA GLU A 71 -49.89 -8.23 -51.53
C GLU A 71 -49.73 -8.46 -50.00
N GLU A 72 -50.69 -7.93 -49.21
CA GLU A 72 -51.12 -8.26 -47.82
C GLU A 72 -50.15 -8.20 -46.60
N GLU A 73 -50.26 -7.11 -45.81
CA GLU A 73 -50.26 -7.16 -44.33
C GLU A 73 -51.71 -7.12 -43.81
N GLU A 74 -52.06 -7.87 -42.77
CA GLU A 74 -53.24 -7.66 -41.89
C GLU A 74 -53.03 -8.40 -40.54
N SER A 75 -53.58 -7.98 -39.38
CA SER A 75 -54.20 -6.69 -39.00
C SER A 75 -54.42 -6.60 -37.47
N THR A 76 -55.04 -5.50 -37.00
CA THR A 76 -55.70 -5.28 -35.70
C THR A 76 -54.91 -5.39 -34.38
N GLN A 77 -54.62 -4.23 -33.80
CA GLN A 77 -55.25 -3.69 -32.58
C GLN A 77 -55.84 -4.61 -31.47
N ASP A 78 -55.65 -4.09 -30.24
CA ASP A 78 -56.54 -4.09 -29.06
C ASP A 78 -56.39 -5.15 -27.92
N GLU A 79 -56.35 -4.57 -26.70
CA GLU A 79 -56.79 -5.05 -25.38
C GLU A 79 -56.02 -6.13 -24.57
N GLU A 80 -56.37 -6.17 -23.29
CA GLU A 80 -55.61 -6.62 -22.11
C GLU A 80 -55.94 -8.08 -21.71
N GLU A 81 -55.00 -8.80 -21.06
CA GLU A 81 -55.20 -9.53 -19.78
C GLU A 81 -53.92 -10.30 -19.33
N GLU A 82 -53.97 -10.99 -18.19
CA GLU A 82 -52.82 -11.49 -17.39
C GLU A 82 -52.62 -13.03 -17.41
N GLU A 83 -51.63 -13.49 -16.62
CA GLU A 83 -51.37 -14.86 -16.11
C GLU A 83 -50.56 -15.90 -16.96
N GLU A 84 -49.44 -16.36 -16.35
CA GLU A 84 -48.91 -17.75 -16.17
C GLU A 84 -49.25 -18.87 -17.20
N ALA A 85 -48.37 -19.79 -17.64
CA ALA A 85 -46.95 -20.14 -17.36
C ALA A 85 -46.42 -21.00 -18.58
N GLU A 86 -45.29 -21.74 -18.66
CA GLU A 86 -44.29 -22.29 -17.71
C GLU A 86 -42.85 -22.28 -18.30
N ASP A 87 -41.86 -22.06 -17.42
CA ASP A 87 -40.52 -22.70 -17.28
C ASP A 87 -39.65 -23.18 -18.48
N TYR A 88 -38.35 -22.84 -18.46
CA TYR A 88 -37.21 -23.76 -18.75
C TYR A 88 -35.85 -23.18 -18.33
N ASP A 89 -35.38 -23.59 -17.15
CA ASP A 89 -33.98 -23.68 -16.65
C ASP A 89 -33.03 -22.44 -16.66
N GLU A 90 -32.67 -21.98 -15.45
CA GLU A 90 -31.53 -21.08 -15.18
C GLU A 90 -30.18 -21.83 -15.08
N ASP A 91 -29.07 -21.19 -15.49
CA ASP A 91 -27.71 -21.67 -15.18
C ASP A 91 -26.87 -20.64 -14.39
N LYS A 92 -27.33 -20.38 -13.16
CA LYS A 92 -26.54 -20.10 -11.94
C LYS A 92 -25.44 -19.03 -11.98
N LEU A 93 -25.82 -17.83 -11.55
CA LEU A 93 -24.94 -16.93 -10.79
C LEU A 93 -25.25 -17.07 -9.30
N GLY A 94 -24.22 -17.30 -8.48
CA GLY A 94 -24.38 -17.53 -7.04
C GLY A 94 -24.55 -16.25 -6.24
N ASP A 95 -25.78 -15.88 -5.90
CA ASP A 95 -26.07 -14.94 -4.81
C ASP A 95 -25.99 -15.64 -3.45
N ASP A 96 -25.46 -14.94 -2.45
CA ASP A 96 -25.42 -15.39 -1.06
C ASP A 96 -26.31 -14.45 -0.22
N SER A 97 -27.63 -14.68 -0.34
CA SER A 97 -28.67 -14.06 0.48
C SER A 97 -28.65 -14.58 1.93
N ALA A 98 -27.46 -14.64 2.52
CA ALA A 98 -27.24 -14.83 3.94
C ALA A 98 -27.86 -13.65 4.70
N ILE A 99 -29.07 -13.86 5.20
CA ILE A 99 -29.75 -13.00 6.17
C ILE A 99 -28.77 -12.78 7.34
N THR A 100 -28.27 -11.56 7.48
CA THR A 100 -27.17 -11.24 8.41
C THR A 100 -27.61 -10.21 9.44
N ASN A 101 -27.21 -10.43 10.69
CA ASN A 101 -27.39 -9.46 11.76
C ASN A 101 -26.31 -8.37 11.72
N PHE A 102 -26.74 -7.11 11.82
CA PHE A 102 -25.87 -5.93 11.87
C PHE A 102 -26.17 -5.11 13.14
N ILE A 103 -25.13 -4.52 13.73
CA ILE A 103 -25.24 -3.56 14.83
C ILE A 103 -25.21 -2.15 14.26
N THR A 104 -26.06 -1.28 14.79
CA THR A 104 -26.18 0.12 14.39
C THR A 104 -25.14 1.03 15.07
N LEU A 105 -24.49 1.88 14.29
CA LEU A 105 -23.35 2.71 14.70
C LEU A 105 -23.75 4.08 15.27
N GLY A 106 -24.99 4.53 15.06
CA GLY A 106 -25.53 5.79 15.54
C GLY A 106 -27.06 5.73 15.61
N ASP A 107 -27.68 6.74 16.22
CA ASP A 107 -29.13 6.91 16.18
C ASP A 107 -29.55 7.40 14.80
N PHE A 108 -30.65 6.87 14.26
CA PHE A 108 -31.25 7.30 13.00
C PHE A 108 -32.77 7.41 13.16
N ALA A 109 -33.30 8.60 12.85
CA ALA A 109 -34.73 8.84 12.77
C ALA A 109 -35.16 8.82 11.30
N ALA A 110 -36.26 8.13 11.02
CA ALA A 110 -36.89 8.07 9.70
C ALA A 110 -37.14 9.48 9.14
N GLN A 111 -36.81 9.69 7.86
CA GLN A 111 -36.95 10.96 7.15
C GLN A 111 -37.98 10.88 6.03
N GLN A 112 -38.23 9.67 5.51
CA GLN A 112 -39.23 9.37 4.48
C GLN A 112 -40.15 8.22 4.91
N GLU A 113 -41.31 8.12 4.26
CA GLU A 113 -42.27 7.04 4.49
C GLU A 113 -41.71 5.74 3.90
N GLY A 114 -41.34 4.80 4.79
CA GLY A 114 -40.61 3.57 4.45
C GLY A 114 -39.25 3.44 5.14
N ASP A 115 -38.70 4.50 5.74
CA ASP A 115 -37.47 4.43 6.55
C ASP A 115 -37.72 3.74 7.91
N LEU A 116 -36.76 2.94 8.38
CA LEU A 116 -36.79 2.34 9.72
C LEU A 116 -36.04 3.21 10.74
N THR A 117 -36.72 3.64 11.80
CA THR A 117 -36.08 4.34 12.94
C THR A 117 -35.39 3.35 13.86
N PHE A 118 -34.12 3.61 14.22
CA PHE A 118 -33.32 2.76 15.11
C PHE A 118 -32.39 3.59 16.02
N LYS A 119 -31.95 2.98 17.13
CA LYS A 119 -30.98 3.60 18.06
C LYS A 119 -29.63 2.91 18.03
N LYS A 120 -28.56 3.67 18.30
CA LYS A 120 -27.18 3.18 18.37
C LYS A 120 -27.06 1.92 19.25
N GLY A 121 -26.52 0.85 18.70
CA GLY A 121 -26.33 -0.43 19.39
C GLY A 121 -27.51 -1.40 19.22
N GLU A 122 -28.62 -0.98 18.61
CA GLU A 122 -29.71 -1.87 18.22
C GLU A 122 -29.23 -2.82 17.10
N VAL A 123 -29.64 -4.08 17.19
CA VAL A 123 -29.38 -5.12 16.18
C VAL A 123 -30.50 -5.11 15.16
N LEU A 124 -30.13 -5.09 13.87
CA LEU A 124 -31.03 -5.13 12.74
C LEU A 124 -30.72 -6.34 11.85
N LEU A 125 -31.77 -7.03 11.43
CA LEU A 125 -31.71 -8.16 10.50
C LEU A 125 -31.83 -7.61 9.07
N ILE A 126 -30.80 -7.79 8.24
CA ILE A 126 -30.85 -7.31 6.84
C ILE A 126 -31.51 -8.35 5.95
N LEU A 127 -32.58 -7.93 5.28
CA LEU A 127 -33.42 -8.74 4.39
C LEU A 127 -33.05 -8.54 2.91
N GLU A 128 -32.66 -7.32 2.51
CA GLU A 128 -32.35 -6.99 1.12
C GLU A 128 -31.20 -5.96 1.05
N LYS A 129 -30.25 -6.14 0.11
CA LYS A 129 -29.02 -5.33 -0.01
C LYS A 129 -28.96 -4.61 -1.36
N LYS A 130 -29.60 -3.44 -1.49
CA LYS A 130 -29.60 -2.65 -2.73
C LYS A 130 -28.25 -1.94 -3.00
N PRO A 131 -27.90 -1.71 -4.28
CA PRO A 131 -26.63 -1.08 -4.67
C PRO A 131 -26.58 0.45 -4.46
N ASP A 132 -27.74 1.09 -4.26
CA ASP A 132 -27.88 2.52 -3.93
C ASP A 132 -27.38 2.89 -2.51
N GLY A 133 -27.17 1.88 -1.65
CA GLY A 133 -26.74 2.04 -0.25
C GLY A 133 -27.87 2.07 0.78
N TRP A 134 -29.13 1.87 0.38
CA TRP A 134 -30.29 1.76 1.25
C TRP A 134 -30.75 0.30 1.33
N TRP A 135 -30.63 -0.30 2.52
CA TRP A 135 -30.88 -1.72 2.72
C TRP A 135 -32.21 -1.94 3.43
N LEU A 136 -32.95 -2.98 3.06
CA LEU A 136 -34.18 -3.34 3.76
C LEU A 136 -33.80 -4.10 5.04
N ALA A 137 -34.16 -3.53 6.17
CA ALA A 137 -33.86 -4.08 7.49
C ALA A 137 -35.14 -4.36 8.28
N LYS A 138 -35.03 -5.23 9.27
CA LYS A 138 -36.06 -5.50 10.28
C LYS A 138 -35.48 -5.39 11.68
N ASN A 139 -36.14 -4.65 12.56
CA ASN A 139 -35.67 -4.48 13.94
C ASN A 139 -36.18 -5.57 14.89
N SER A 140 -35.69 -5.54 16.13
CA SER A 140 -36.07 -6.44 17.22
C SER A 140 -37.56 -6.45 17.57
N LYS A 141 -38.32 -5.42 17.19
CA LYS A 141 -39.78 -5.32 17.39
C LYS A 141 -40.59 -5.91 16.23
N GLY A 142 -39.92 -6.31 15.15
CA GLY A 142 -40.53 -6.81 13.92
C GLY A 142 -40.94 -5.73 12.93
N GLU A 143 -40.60 -4.46 13.17
CA GLU A 143 -40.81 -3.34 12.24
C GLU A 143 -39.77 -3.44 11.11
N SER A 144 -40.20 -3.37 9.85
CA SER A 144 -39.34 -3.39 8.66
C SER A 144 -39.31 -2.04 7.95
N GLY A 145 -38.17 -1.67 7.37
CA GLY A 145 -38.01 -0.47 6.56
C GLY A 145 -36.58 -0.28 6.05
N LEU A 146 -36.36 0.77 5.26
CA LEU A 146 -35.06 1.10 4.68
C LEU A 146 -34.12 1.72 5.72
N VAL A 147 -32.83 1.36 5.64
CA VAL A 147 -31.76 1.93 6.47
C VAL A 147 -30.51 2.23 5.64
N PRO A 148 -29.79 3.33 5.95
CA PRO A 148 -28.55 3.65 5.23
C PRO A 148 -27.39 2.75 5.67
N LYS A 149 -26.75 2.07 4.72
CA LYS A 149 -25.60 1.17 4.93
C LYS A 149 -24.48 1.78 5.79
N THR A 150 -24.27 3.09 5.70
CA THR A 150 -23.24 3.84 6.44
C THR A 150 -23.43 3.84 7.97
N TYR A 151 -24.61 3.44 8.47
CA TYR A 151 -24.91 3.33 9.89
C TYR A 151 -24.80 1.89 10.42
N LEU A 152 -24.35 0.92 9.61
CA LEU A 152 -24.36 -0.51 9.96
C LEU A 152 -22.95 -1.11 10.06
N MET A 153 -22.78 -2.09 10.95
CA MET A 153 -21.59 -2.92 11.11
C MET A 153 -21.98 -4.38 11.33
N ILE A 154 -21.29 -5.34 10.71
CA ILE A 154 -21.61 -6.77 10.80
C ILE A 154 -21.48 -7.25 12.26
N ASN A 155 -22.49 -7.95 12.79
CA ASN A 155 -22.42 -8.58 14.10
C ASN A 155 -21.64 -9.90 14.01
N ALA A 156 -20.33 -9.87 14.22
CA ALA A 156 -19.44 -11.02 14.02
C ALA A 156 -19.57 -12.15 15.08
N LYS A 157 -20.72 -12.28 15.75
CA LYS A 157 -20.96 -13.29 16.80
C LYS A 157 -21.66 -14.57 16.34
N GLU A 158 -22.20 -14.62 15.13
CA GLU A 158 -23.01 -15.76 14.65
C GLU A 158 -22.22 -16.69 13.71
N ARG A 159 -21.20 -17.35 14.27
CA ARG A 159 -20.58 -18.57 13.69
C ARG A 159 -20.24 -19.66 14.71
N GLU A 160 -20.67 -19.48 15.97
CA GLU A 160 -20.66 -20.52 17.00
C GLU A 160 -22.05 -20.56 17.65
N GLY A 161 -22.56 -21.77 17.90
CA GLY A 161 -23.84 -22.01 18.54
C GLY A 161 -23.69 -23.07 19.62
N GLU A 162 -24.66 -23.11 20.54
CA GLU A 162 -24.69 -23.90 21.77
C GLU A 162 -23.77 -23.37 22.90
N GLU A 163 -24.39 -22.69 23.88
CA GLU A 163 -23.81 -22.54 25.23
C GLU A 163 -23.84 -23.88 25.99
N PRO A 164 -23.16 -23.98 27.14
CA PRO A 164 -23.94 -23.79 28.37
C PRO A 164 -23.22 -23.03 29.51
N SER A 165 -23.94 -22.03 30.06
CA SER A 165 -24.10 -21.69 31.50
C SER A 165 -22.90 -21.67 32.48
N GLU A 166 -22.77 -20.52 33.16
CA GLU A 166 -22.37 -20.35 34.58
C GLU A 166 -20.93 -20.77 34.97
N GLU A 167 -20.22 -20.11 35.91
CA GLU A 167 -20.59 -19.13 36.95
C GLU A 167 -19.68 -17.88 36.86
N GLU A 168 -20.19 -16.69 37.21
CA GLU A 168 -19.37 -15.51 37.49
C GLU A 168 -18.92 -15.49 38.96
N THR A 169 -17.68 -15.11 39.25
CA THR A 169 -17.22 -14.76 40.60
C THR A 169 -16.73 -13.32 40.66
N GLU A 170 -17.50 -12.48 41.34
CA GLU A 170 -17.16 -11.09 41.64
C GLU A 170 -16.09 -11.02 42.74
N GLU A 171 -14.99 -10.28 42.51
CA GLU A 171 -14.20 -9.67 43.60
C GLU A 171 -13.97 -8.19 43.29
N ASP A 172 -14.45 -7.33 44.20
CA ASP A 172 -14.64 -5.91 43.95
C ASP A 172 -13.47 -5.04 44.49
N ILE A 173 -13.05 -4.09 43.66
CA ILE A 173 -12.67 -2.70 43.99
C ILE A 173 -11.82 -2.41 45.27
N GLU A 174 -10.68 -1.74 45.06
CA GLU A 174 -10.33 -0.53 45.83
C GLU A 174 -9.93 0.62 44.88
N VAL A 175 -10.36 1.85 45.17
CA VAL A 175 -10.13 3.06 44.34
C VAL A 175 -9.83 4.29 45.20
N ALA A 176 -8.68 4.93 44.95
CA ALA A 176 -8.33 6.32 45.26
C ALA A 176 -7.01 6.67 44.51
N ASP A 177 -6.70 7.89 44.05
CA ASP A 177 -7.37 9.19 44.14
C ASP A 177 -7.17 9.99 42.81
N GLU A 178 -7.94 11.06 42.59
CA GLU A 178 -7.95 11.82 41.34
C GLU A 178 -6.92 12.96 41.25
N THR A 179 -6.33 13.22 40.07
CA THR A 179 -6.34 14.59 39.50
C THR A 179 -6.13 14.63 37.98
N GLY A 180 -7.05 15.30 37.25
CA GLY A 180 -6.64 16.18 36.14
C GLY A 180 -6.29 15.61 34.75
N GLY A 181 -6.84 14.47 34.32
CA GLY A 181 -6.65 13.92 32.97
C GLY A 181 -7.68 14.40 31.93
N ALA A 182 -7.29 15.25 30.97
CA ALA A 182 -8.17 15.65 29.86
C ALA A 182 -8.36 14.53 28.82
N LYS A 183 -9.55 14.45 28.19
CA LYS A 183 -9.99 13.37 27.29
C LYS A 183 -9.08 13.14 26.07
N ILE A 184 -8.08 12.24 26.18
CA ILE A 184 -7.31 11.70 25.05
C ILE A 184 -7.16 10.18 25.19
N LEU A 185 -8.25 9.44 25.03
CA LEU A 185 -8.22 7.97 24.89
C LEU A 185 -9.42 7.46 24.09
N LYS A 186 -9.22 7.16 22.79
CA LYS A 186 -10.16 6.34 21.98
C LYS A 186 -9.66 5.79 20.64
N ARG A 187 -8.35 5.89 20.32
CA ARG A 187 -7.78 5.47 19.02
C ARG A 187 -6.54 4.57 19.13
N CYS A 188 -6.22 4.07 20.33
CA CYS A 188 -5.08 3.17 20.56
C CYS A 188 -5.47 1.88 21.31
N GLN A 189 -6.55 1.88 22.08
CA GLN A 189 -7.09 0.68 22.76
C GLN A 189 -7.57 -0.43 21.79
N GLY A 190 -7.61 -0.19 20.48
CA GLY A 190 -7.91 -1.23 19.49
C GLY A 190 -6.72 -2.15 19.19
N LEU A 191 -5.48 -1.69 19.35
CA LEU A 191 -4.28 -2.47 19.02
C LEU A 191 -4.00 -3.62 20.00
N GLU A 192 -4.51 -3.54 21.23
CA GLU A 192 -4.43 -4.61 22.23
C GLU A 192 -5.46 -5.73 21.96
N PHE A 193 -6.48 -5.47 21.14
CA PHE A 193 -7.60 -6.39 20.86
C PHE A 193 -7.56 -6.98 19.43
N LEU A 194 -6.60 -6.58 18.60
CA LEU A 194 -6.43 -7.06 17.21
C LEU A 194 -5.52 -8.29 17.08
N PHE A 195 -4.92 -8.77 18.18
CA PHE A 195 -4.14 -10.01 18.20
C PHE A 195 -5.05 -11.23 17.99
N SER A 196 -5.19 -11.70 16.75
CA SER A 196 -6.07 -12.79 16.34
C SER A 196 -6.02 -13.99 17.29
N THR A 197 -7.18 -14.39 17.82
CA THR A 197 -7.33 -15.45 18.83
C THR A 197 -6.63 -16.75 18.42
N GLU A 198 -6.69 -17.11 17.13
CA GLU A 198 -6.00 -18.28 16.56
C GLU A 198 -4.47 -18.24 16.71
N GLN A 199 -3.84 -17.06 16.54
CA GLN A 199 -2.39 -16.90 16.68
C GLN A 199 -1.94 -16.94 18.15
N ASN A 200 -2.81 -16.50 19.08
CA ASN A 200 -2.56 -16.63 20.51
C ASN A 200 -2.72 -18.10 20.96
N ASN A 201 -3.81 -18.77 20.56
CA ASN A 201 -4.05 -20.18 20.85
C ASN A 201 -2.92 -21.10 20.33
N THR A 202 -2.37 -20.79 19.15
CA THR A 202 -1.22 -21.54 18.61
C THR A 202 0.10 -21.21 19.32
N LEU A 203 0.33 -19.97 19.77
CA LEU A 203 1.47 -19.62 20.65
C LEU A 203 1.39 -20.39 21.98
N ASP A 204 0.23 -20.45 22.62
CA ASP A 204 0.07 -21.08 23.92
C ASP A 204 0.25 -22.60 23.84
N ALA A 205 -0.24 -23.24 22.77
CA ALA A 205 0.08 -24.63 22.48
C ALA A 205 1.59 -24.86 22.31
N LEU A 206 2.29 -24.01 21.55
CA LEU A 206 3.74 -24.08 21.36
C LEU A 206 4.53 -23.83 22.66
N THR A 207 4.09 -22.89 23.48
CA THR A 207 4.71 -22.54 24.77
C THR A 207 4.50 -23.67 25.79
N THR A 208 3.30 -24.24 25.85
CA THR A 208 2.95 -25.41 26.69
C THR A 208 3.76 -26.65 26.31
N MET A 209 4.02 -26.87 25.02
CA MET A 209 4.92 -27.93 24.53
C MET A 209 6.43 -27.63 24.76
N GLY A 210 6.79 -26.47 25.33
CA GLY A 210 8.18 -26.05 25.49
C GLY A 210 8.91 -25.78 24.16
N ALA A 211 8.16 -25.59 23.06
CA ALA A 211 8.68 -25.36 21.73
C ALA A 211 9.18 -23.93 21.50
N VAL A 212 8.77 -22.99 22.34
CA VAL A 212 9.03 -21.55 22.18
C VAL A 212 9.47 -20.95 23.53
N PRO A 213 10.50 -20.08 23.56
CA PRO A 213 10.88 -19.36 24.79
C PRO A 213 9.78 -18.40 25.26
N ALA A 214 9.51 -18.35 26.57
CA ALA A 214 8.39 -17.61 27.14
C ALA A 214 8.33 -16.09 26.84
N GLY A 215 9.46 -15.49 26.42
CA GLY A 215 9.54 -14.10 26.00
C GLY A 215 9.16 -13.83 24.53
N PHE A 216 8.81 -14.86 23.76
CA PHE A 216 8.40 -14.72 22.35
C PHE A 216 6.87 -14.49 22.25
N ARG A 217 6.43 -13.92 21.13
CA ARG A 217 5.03 -13.64 20.75
C ARG A 217 4.85 -13.82 19.23
N PRO A 218 3.64 -13.84 18.68
CA PRO A 218 3.41 -13.46 17.27
C PRO A 218 4.11 -12.13 16.93
N SER A 219 4.63 -11.97 15.71
CA SER A 219 5.29 -10.72 15.31
C SER A 219 4.27 -9.60 15.10
N THR A 220 4.34 -8.56 15.94
CA THR A 220 3.47 -7.38 15.86
C THR A 220 3.66 -6.65 14.53
N LEU A 221 4.89 -6.58 14.03
CA LEU A 221 5.19 -5.93 12.74
C LEU A 221 4.86 -6.82 11.52
N ALA A 222 4.63 -8.12 11.69
CA ALA A 222 4.11 -8.99 10.64
C ALA A 222 2.60 -8.83 10.50
N GLN A 223 1.86 -8.95 11.61
CA GLN A 223 0.39 -8.77 11.65
C GLN A 223 -0.03 -7.43 11.03
N LEU A 224 0.63 -6.33 11.40
CA LEU A 224 0.33 -5.01 10.83
C LEU A 224 0.61 -4.91 9.31
N LEU A 225 1.55 -5.69 8.76
CA LEU A 225 1.75 -5.76 7.30
C LEU A 225 0.69 -6.61 6.58
N GLU A 226 0.04 -7.53 7.28
CA GLU A 226 -1.06 -8.35 6.81
C GLU A 226 -2.39 -7.56 6.86
N GLU A 227 -2.63 -6.79 7.93
CA GLU A 227 -3.82 -5.94 8.12
C GLU A 227 -4.06 -4.90 7.00
N GLY A 228 -3.01 -4.33 6.39
CA GLY A 228 -3.23 -3.37 5.31
C GLY A 228 -2.01 -2.66 4.72
N ILE A 229 -2.26 -1.92 3.63
CA ILE A 229 -1.23 -1.21 2.86
C ILE A 229 -0.59 -0.03 3.61
N GLN A 230 -1.23 0.48 4.67
CA GLN A 230 -0.81 1.69 5.37
C GLN A 230 0.59 1.62 6.02
N PHE A 231 1.16 0.41 6.16
CA PHE A 231 2.53 0.19 6.66
C PHE A 231 3.50 -0.32 5.58
N ARG A 232 3.07 -0.41 4.32
CA ARG A 232 3.88 -0.88 3.18
C ARG A 232 4.67 0.26 2.53
N ALA A 233 5.71 -0.06 1.76
CA ALA A 233 6.53 0.97 1.12
C ALA A 233 5.75 1.69 0.01
N SER A 234 4.93 0.94 -0.73
CA SER A 234 3.99 1.43 -1.76
C SER A 234 3.20 2.67 -1.30
N TYR A 235 2.55 2.60 -0.14
CA TYR A 235 1.74 3.69 0.43
C TYR A 235 2.58 4.96 0.66
N PHE A 236 3.76 4.85 1.29
CA PHE A 236 4.62 6.01 1.58
C PHE A 236 5.30 6.62 0.35
N LEU A 237 5.31 5.92 -0.79
CA LEU A 237 5.77 6.46 -2.07
C LEU A 237 4.75 7.37 -2.74
N GLN A 238 3.45 7.14 -2.49
CA GLN A 238 2.39 7.98 -3.02
C GLN A 238 2.44 9.39 -2.41
N PRO A 239 2.10 10.43 -3.19
CA PRO A 239 2.13 11.81 -2.72
C PRO A 239 1.04 12.03 -1.67
N GLU A 240 1.31 12.92 -0.72
CA GLU A 240 0.34 13.28 0.32
C GLU A 240 -0.44 14.53 -0.09
N LEU A 241 -1.77 14.50 0.00
CA LEU A 241 -2.60 15.67 -0.27
C LEU A 241 -2.59 16.64 0.93
N THR A 242 -2.70 17.94 0.64
CA THR A 242 -3.02 18.96 1.65
C THR A 242 -4.45 18.77 2.18
N PRO A 243 -4.80 19.30 3.36
CA PRO A 243 -6.16 19.15 3.92
C PRO A 243 -7.30 19.71 3.04
N SER A 244 -6.98 20.59 2.09
CA SER A 244 -7.91 21.09 1.06
C SER A 244 -8.06 20.19 -0.17
N ASN A 245 -7.21 19.16 -0.32
CA ASN A 245 -7.03 18.32 -1.51
C ASN A 245 -6.65 19.04 -2.82
N LEU A 246 -6.50 20.37 -2.82
CA LEU A 246 -6.15 21.19 -3.99
C LEU A 246 -4.65 21.20 -4.35
N SER A 247 -3.78 20.59 -3.55
CA SER A 247 -2.33 20.52 -3.81
C SER A 247 -1.66 19.43 -2.98
N PHE A 248 -0.46 19.00 -3.38
CA PHE A 248 0.34 18.02 -2.64
C PHE A 248 1.21 18.68 -1.55
N ARG A 249 1.31 18.01 -0.39
CA ARG A 249 2.03 18.47 0.81
C ARG A 249 3.53 18.23 0.71
N ASP A 250 3.94 17.10 0.13
CA ASP A 250 5.32 16.62 0.11
C ASP A 250 5.95 16.57 -1.30
N LEU A 251 5.16 16.81 -2.36
CA LEU A 251 5.59 16.87 -3.75
C LEU A 251 5.41 18.32 -4.27
N VAL A 252 6.50 19.00 -4.61
CA VAL A 252 6.51 20.41 -5.04
C VAL A 252 7.49 20.57 -6.21
N TRP A 253 7.16 21.38 -7.21
CA TRP A 253 8.02 21.61 -8.38
C TRP A 253 9.04 22.74 -8.14
N ASN A 254 10.23 22.63 -8.73
CA ASN A 254 11.23 23.70 -8.77
C ASN A 254 11.56 24.05 -10.23
N PRO A 255 11.08 25.20 -10.75
CA PRO A 255 11.24 25.55 -12.16
C PRO A 255 12.70 25.85 -12.54
N GLU A 256 13.50 26.42 -11.64
CA GLU A 256 14.93 26.72 -11.87
C GLU A 256 15.77 25.48 -12.22
N LYS A 257 15.34 24.30 -11.74
CA LYS A 257 16.07 23.02 -11.88
C LYS A 257 15.34 22.01 -12.75
N GLY A 258 14.15 22.34 -13.26
CA GLY A 258 13.32 21.44 -14.06
C GLY A 258 12.98 20.12 -13.35
N THR A 259 12.79 20.13 -12.03
CA THR A 259 12.51 18.92 -11.25
C THR A 259 11.86 19.21 -9.89
N ILE A 260 11.52 18.17 -9.13
CA ILE A 260 10.96 18.28 -7.78
C ILE A 260 11.91 19.01 -6.81
N GLN A 261 11.33 19.81 -5.92
CA GLN A 261 12.07 20.53 -4.89
C GLN A 261 12.61 19.58 -3.84
N ALA A 262 13.93 19.66 -3.56
CA ALA A 262 14.58 18.83 -2.55
C ALA A 262 14.20 19.28 -1.13
N ARG A 263 13.54 18.40 -0.36
CA ARG A 263 12.98 18.66 0.98
C ARG A 263 13.88 18.10 2.10
N PRO A 264 14.49 18.95 2.94
CA PRO A 264 15.18 18.52 4.14
C PRO A 264 14.18 18.15 5.24
N THR A 265 14.35 16.98 5.85
CA THR A 265 13.50 16.47 6.94
C THR A 265 14.22 16.57 8.30
N ARG A 266 13.46 16.68 9.39
CA ARG A 266 14.00 16.71 10.77
C ARG A 266 14.89 15.50 11.08
N ILE A 267 14.48 14.31 10.64
CA ILE A 267 15.27 13.08 10.67
C ILE A 267 15.66 12.74 9.22
N SER A 268 16.97 12.69 8.97
CA SER A 268 17.52 12.03 7.78
C SER A 268 18.90 11.48 8.10
N LEU A 269 19.00 10.15 8.13
CA LEU A 269 20.22 9.41 8.48
C LEU A 269 20.35 8.11 7.68
N ILE A 270 21.53 7.50 7.74
CA ILE A 270 21.70 6.12 7.26
C ILE A 270 22.08 5.24 8.47
N MET A 271 21.39 4.11 8.58
CA MET A 271 21.61 3.07 9.56
C MET A 271 22.39 1.91 8.92
N THR A 272 23.10 1.13 9.73
CA THR A 272 23.59 -0.20 9.34
C THR A 272 23.20 -1.20 10.42
N LEU A 273 22.44 -2.23 10.08
CA LEU A 273 22.32 -3.43 10.91
C LEU A 273 23.64 -4.23 10.82
N TRP A 274 24.25 -4.60 11.95
CA TRP A 274 25.54 -5.31 11.96
C TRP A 274 25.37 -6.80 12.26
N ASN A 275 24.79 -7.12 13.41
CA ASN A 275 24.49 -8.49 13.82
C ASN A 275 23.54 -8.50 15.03
N CYS A 276 22.88 -9.63 15.23
CA CYS A 276 22.23 -9.98 16.48
C CYS A 276 23.03 -11.10 17.15
N LYS A 277 23.08 -11.13 18.48
CA LYS A 277 23.82 -12.12 19.28
C LYS A 277 22.95 -12.68 20.40
N GLY A 278 23.19 -13.93 20.78
CA GLY A 278 22.54 -14.56 21.92
C GLY A 278 21.07 -14.92 21.72
N ILE A 279 20.51 -14.70 20.52
CA ILE A 279 19.09 -14.89 20.23
C ILE A 279 18.69 -16.34 20.56
N PRO A 280 17.63 -16.57 21.36
CA PRO A 280 17.16 -17.92 21.60
C PRO A 280 16.77 -18.64 20.31
N PHE A 281 16.76 -19.96 20.37
CA PHE A 281 16.38 -20.82 19.25
C PHE A 281 15.12 -21.60 19.66
N PRO A 282 14.10 -21.70 18.81
CA PRO A 282 12.91 -22.50 19.10
C PRO A 282 13.26 -24.01 19.19
N GLY A 283 12.34 -24.78 19.76
CA GLY A 283 12.44 -26.23 19.90
C GLY A 283 12.25 -26.98 18.58
N PHE A 284 12.61 -28.26 18.59
CA PHE A 284 12.67 -29.13 17.39
C PHE A 284 11.32 -29.43 16.71
N SER A 285 10.19 -29.03 17.31
CA SER A 285 8.85 -29.11 16.70
C SER A 285 8.59 -28.01 15.66
N ILE A 286 9.49 -27.03 15.55
CA ILE A 286 9.40 -25.89 14.64
C ILE A 286 10.60 -25.89 13.68
N GLN A 287 10.35 -25.85 12.37
CA GLN A 287 11.36 -25.60 11.35
C GLN A 287 11.41 -24.11 11.01
N VAL A 288 12.55 -23.46 11.30
CA VAL A 288 12.79 -22.04 10.98
C VAL A 288 13.16 -21.88 9.51
N LEU A 289 12.30 -21.22 8.73
CA LEU A 289 12.47 -20.92 7.30
C LEU A 289 13.27 -19.63 7.08
N SER A 290 13.01 -18.59 7.89
CA SER A 290 13.68 -17.29 7.79
C SER A 290 14.01 -16.71 9.16
N ARG A 291 15.08 -15.91 9.21
CA ARG A 291 15.48 -15.04 10.32
C ARG A 291 15.62 -13.64 9.76
N HIS A 292 15.09 -12.62 10.42
CA HIS A 292 15.08 -11.26 9.87
C HIS A 292 14.84 -10.21 10.96
N VAL A 293 15.00 -8.95 10.60
CA VAL A 293 14.60 -7.79 11.42
C VAL A 293 13.55 -7.01 10.64
N ARG A 294 12.37 -6.79 11.22
CA ARG A 294 11.47 -5.72 10.80
C ARG A 294 11.80 -4.47 11.60
N LEU A 295 11.77 -3.31 10.95
CA LEU A 295 12.00 -2.04 11.61
C LEU A 295 11.13 -0.91 11.06
N CYS A 296 10.71 -0.02 11.94
CA CYS A 296 9.88 1.14 11.62
C CYS A 296 10.20 2.32 12.54
N LEU A 297 9.72 3.50 12.18
CA LEU A 297 9.72 4.66 13.08
C LEU A 297 8.50 4.58 14.00
N PHE A 298 8.72 4.80 15.29
CA PHE A 298 7.73 4.59 16.36
C PHE A 298 7.82 5.75 17.36
N ASP A 299 6.68 6.29 17.80
CA ASP A 299 6.61 7.43 18.75
C ASP A 299 6.48 7.04 20.23
N GLY A 300 6.49 5.73 20.52
CA GLY A 300 6.20 5.17 21.85
C GLY A 300 4.82 4.50 21.93
N ASN A 301 3.85 4.97 21.13
CA ASN A 301 2.49 4.44 21.10
C ASN A 301 2.03 4.00 19.70
N ARG A 302 2.62 4.54 18.62
CA ARG A 302 2.19 4.31 17.23
C ARG A 302 3.37 4.22 16.27
N ILE A 303 3.18 3.41 15.22
CA ILE A 303 4.06 3.37 14.06
C ILE A 303 3.80 4.61 13.19
N LEU A 304 4.86 5.20 12.66
CA LEU A 304 4.86 6.45 11.89
C LEU A 304 5.40 6.32 10.46
N SER A 305 5.90 5.15 10.05
CA SER A 305 6.49 4.91 8.73
C SER A 305 6.04 3.58 8.15
N ASN A 306 6.46 3.29 6.92
CA ASN A 306 6.47 1.92 6.44
C ASN A 306 7.35 1.04 7.36
N ILE A 307 7.01 -0.24 7.41
CA ILE A 307 7.81 -1.28 8.05
C ILE A 307 8.77 -1.82 6.97
N HIS A 308 10.06 -1.91 7.31
CA HIS A 308 11.11 -2.38 6.41
C HIS A 308 11.73 -3.66 6.96
N THR A 309 11.78 -4.71 6.13
CA THR A 309 12.30 -6.04 6.50
C THR A 309 13.70 -6.24 5.93
N VAL A 310 14.66 -6.62 6.78
CA VAL A 310 16.00 -7.05 6.39
C VAL A 310 16.23 -8.49 6.83
N ARG A 311 16.50 -9.39 5.88
CA ARG A 311 16.77 -10.81 6.13
C ARG A 311 18.18 -11.02 6.66
N ALA A 312 18.31 -11.91 7.64
CA ALA A 312 19.58 -12.26 8.26
C ALA A 312 20.20 -13.50 7.61
N THR A 313 21.53 -13.47 7.48
CA THR A 313 22.34 -14.70 7.31
C THR A 313 22.70 -15.28 8.67
N TRP A 314 23.03 -16.57 8.72
CA TRP A 314 23.45 -17.27 9.94
C TRP A 314 24.41 -18.40 9.60
N GLN A 315 25.07 -18.99 10.60
CA GLN A 315 25.96 -20.15 10.41
C GLN A 315 25.55 -21.31 11.33
N PRO A 316 25.51 -22.57 10.85
CA PRO A 316 25.21 -23.73 11.70
C PRO A 316 26.13 -23.90 12.92
N LYS A 317 27.38 -23.39 12.84
CA LYS A 317 28.34 -23.38 13.96
C LYS A 317 28.00 -22.37 15.07
N ASN A 318 27.10 -21.42 14.81
CA ASN A 318 26.70 -20.36 15.73
C ASN A 318 25.26 -19.87 15.43
N PRO A 319 24.23 -20.70 15.64
CA PRO A 319 22.85 -20.41 15.23
C PRO A 319 22.17 -19.28 16.02
N LYS A 320 22.75 -18.89 17.16
CA LYS A 320 22.31 -17.75 18.00
C LYS A 320 22.92 -16.40 17.58
N THR A 321 23.73 -16.38 16.52
CA THR A 321 24.30 -15.15 15.96
C THR A 321 23.80 -14.96 14.54
N TRP A 322 23.19 -13.82 14.28
CA TRP A 322 22.58 -13.45 13.00
C TRP A 322 23.41 -12.31 12.39
N THR A 323 23.70 -12.36 11.10
CA THR A 323 24.58 -11.40 10.40
C THR A 323 23.90 -10.77 9.20
N PHE A 324 24.06 -9.47 9.03
CA PHE A 324 23.52 -8.69 7.90
C PHE A 324 24.67 -8.23 7.01
N SER A 325 24.45 -8.09 5.70
CA SER A 325 25.51 -7.61 4.80
C SER A 325 25.51 -6.08 4.80
N PRO A 326 26.56 -5.40 5.30
CA PRO A 326 26.58 -3.94 5.35
C PRO A 326 26.91 -3.29 3.98
N ARG A 327 27.17 -4.11 2.94
CA ARG A 327 27.44 -3.67 1.56
C ARG A 327 27.03 -4.75 0.57
N ILE A 328 25.97 -4.50 -0.17
CA ILE A 328 25.56 -5.36 -1.28
C ILE A 328 26.16 -4.85 -2.59
N THR A 329 27.16 -5.59 -3.08
CA THR A 329 27.86 -5.34 -4.34
C THR A 329 27.69 -6.52 -5.28
N GLY A 330 27.09 -6.29 -6.45
CA GLY A 330 26.82 -7.33 -7.44
C GLY A 330 25.49 -8.05 -7.20
N ILE A 331 25.55 -9.38 -7.21
CA ILE A 331 24.42 -10.31 -7.39
C ILE A 331 23.68 -10.64 -6.08
N LEU A 332 24.24 -10.34 -4.91
CA LEU A 332 23.61 -10.67 -3.63
C LEU A 332 22.24 -9.92 -3.51
N PRO A 333 21.14 -10.59 -3.10
CA PRO A 333 19.83 -9.95 -2.99
C PRO A 333 19.78 -8.83 -1.94
N CYS A 334 19.21 -7.68 -2.30
CA CYS A 334 19.12 -6.48 -1.46
C CYS A 334 18.23 -6.65 -0.22
N VAL A 335 17.44 -7.72 -0.14
CA VAL A 335 16.77 -8.12 1.12
C VAL A 335 17.75 -8.48 2.24
N LEU A 336 19.03 -8.76 1.93
CA LEU A 336 20.12 -9.02 2.88
C LEU A 336 20.93 -7.75 3.23
N ASP A 337 20.56 -6.58 2.70
CA ASP A 337 21.27 -5.30 2.88
C ASP A 337 20.98 -4.69 4.24
N GLY A 338 21.99 -4.62 5.10
CA GLY A 338 21.91 -3.96 6.40
C GLY A 338 21.93 -2.43 6.31
N ASP A 339 22.30 -1.84 5.17
CA ASP A 339 22.45 -0.38 4.98
C ASP A 339 21.10 0.28 4.61
N CYS A 340 20.27 0.61 5.61
CA CYS A 340 18.99 1.29 5.42
C CYS A 340 19.11 2.83 5.48
N PHE A 341 18.41 3.57 4.61
CA PHE A 341 18.11 4.98 4.85
C PHE A 341 16.86 5.15 5.72
N ILE A 342 16.81 6.21 6.51
CA ILE A 342 15.65 6.55 7.36
C ILE A 342 15.36 8.05 7.21
N ARG A 343 14.13 8.38 6.81
CA ARG A 343 13.60 9.75 6.74
C ARG A 343 12.32 9.88 7.57
N SER A 344 12.20 10.98 8.30
CA SER A 344 10.94 11.41 8.90
C SER A 344 10.94 12.91 9.20
N ASN A 345 9.78 13.56 9.07
CA ASN A 345 9.56 14.93 9.51
C ASN A 345 8.64 15.04 10.73
N SER A 346 8.42 13.94 11.47
CA SER A 346 7.57 13.92 12.67
C SER A 346 8.07 14.90 13.75
N PRO A 347 7.18 15.66 14.41
CA PRO A 347 7.54 16.57 15.49
C PRO A 347 7.74 15.87 16.86
N SER A 348 7.36 14.59 17.01
CA SER A 348 7.42 13.90 18.31
C SER A 348 8.84 13.95 18.93
N PRO A 349 9.00 14.29 20.22
CA PRO A 349 10.28 14.22 20.90
C PRO A 349 10.70 12.77 21.23
N ASP A 350 9.74 11.85 21.31
CA ASP A 350 9.93 10.45 21.68
C ASP A 350 10.17 9.51 20.49
N ILE A 351 10.15 10.03 19.26
CA ILE A 351 10.39 9.25 18.05
C ILE A 351 11.73 8.50 18.10
N GLY A 352 11.64 7.20 17.83
CA GLY A 352 12.77 6.29 17.70
C GLY A 352 12.58 5.31 16.55
N ILE A 353 13.56 4.43 16.40
CA ILE A 353 13.47 3.26 15.53
C ILE A 353 13.09 2.08 16.41
N LEU A 354 11.96 1.45 16.13
CA LEU A 354 11.56 0.16 16.69
C LEU A 354 12.14 -0.95 15.80
N PHE A 355 12.72 -1.97 16.42
CA PHE A 355 13.23 -3.17 15.79
C PHE A 355 12.53 -4.39 16.38
N GLU A 356 12.03 -5.28 15.53
CA GLU A 356 11.52 -6.59 15.93
C GLU A 356 12.35 -7.68 15.22
N LEU A 357 12.87 -8.65 15.97
CA LEU A 357 13.62 -9.77 15.40
C LEU A 357 12.66 -10.92 15.13
N GLY A 358 12.30 -11.15 13.87
CA GLY A 358 11.33 -12.19 13.49
C GLY A 358 11.98 -13.50 13.06
N ILE A 359 11.26 -14.61 13.30
CA ILE A 359 11.47 -15.90 12.65
C ILE A 359 10.21 -16.39 11.93
N THR A 360 10.29 -16.57 10.62
CA THR A 360 9.23 -17.24 9.85
C THR A 360 9.46 -18.74 9.91
N TYR A 361 8.41 -19.49 10.21
CA TYR A 361 8.51 -20.91 10.51
C TYR A 361 7.41 -21.74 9.85
N ILE A 362 7.61 -23.06 9.87
CA ILE A 362 6.58 -24.08 9.66
C ILE A 362 6.59 -25.04 10.86
N ARG A 363 5.40 -25.46 11.32
CA ARG A 363 5.22 -26.37 12.45
C ARG A 363 5.22 -27.82 11.98
N ASN A 364 6.16 -28.63 12.47
CA ASN A 364 6.43 -29.97 11.95
C ASN A 364 5.27 -30.97 12.16
N SER A 365 4.32 -30.68 13.06
CA SER A 365 3.18 -31.55 13.38
C SER A 365 1.90 -31.24 12.60
N THR A 366 1.80 -30.08 11.94
CA THR A 366 0.56 -29.58 11.30
C THR A 366 0.78 -29.00 9.90
N GLY A 367 2.01 -28.60 9.55
CA GLY A 367 2.29 -27.86 8.32
C GLY A 367 1.90 -26.38 8.38
N GLU A 368 1.34 -25.91 9.50
CA GLU A 368 1.00 -24.50 9.72
C GLU A 368 2.24 -23.62 9.61
N ARG A 369 2.13 -22.50 8.91
CA ARG A 369 3.16 -21.46 8.80
C ARG A 369 2.75 -20.25 9.60
N GLY A 370 3.73 -19.58 10.20
CA GLY A 370 3.50 -18.38 11.00
C GLY A 370 4.80 -17.62 11.25
N GLU A 371 4.72 -16.60 12.09
CA GLU A 371 5.88 -15.79 12.45
C GLU A 371 5.93 -15.39 13.92
N LEU A 372 7.09 -15.58 14.55
CA LEU A 372 7.33 -15.23 15.94
C LEU A 372 8.33 -14.10 16.07
N SER A 373 8.02 -13.16 16.96
CA SER A 373 8.94 -12.21 17.57
C SER A 373 9.88 -12.95 18.53
N CYS A 374 11.18 -12.93 18.23
CA CYS A 374 12.26 -13.33 19.12
C CYS A 374 12.62 -12.25 20.17
N GLY A 375 11.80 -11.20 20.28
CA GLY A 375 12.05 -10.00 21.07
C GLY A 375 12.37 -8.77 20.22
N TRP A 376 12.22 -7.60 20.85
CA TRP A 376 12.26 -6.29 20.22
C TRP A 376 13.25 -5.34 20.92
N ALA A 377 13.62 -4.27 20.23
CA ALA A 377 14.44 -3.19 20.79
C ALA A 377 14.01 -1.83 20.25
N PHE A 378 14.25 -0.76 21.01
CA PHE A 378 13.90 0.60 20.63
C PHE A 378 15.10 1.55 20.76
N LEU A 379 15.37 2.32 19.72
CA LEU A 379 16.42 3.33 19.67
C LEU A 379 15.80 4.70 19.45
N LYS A 380 15.52 5.42 20.54
CA LYS A 380 15.08 6.83 20.51
C LYS A 380 16.10 7.67 19.75
N LEU A 381 15.63 8.53 18.83
CA LEU A 381 16.50 9.31 17.93
C LEU A 381 16.93 10.67 18.49
N PHE A 382 16.31 11.10 19.60
CA PHE A 382 16.67 12.31 20.33
C PHE A 382 16.94 11.99 21.81
N ASP A 383 17.84 12.72 22.45
CA ASP A 383 18.02 12.64 23.89
C ASP A 383 16.92 13.41 24.66
N SER A 384 16.96 13.38 26.00
CA SER A 384 16.03 14.10 26.87
C SER A 384 16.15 15.63 26.79
N SER A 385 17.19 16.15 26.13
CA SER A 385 17.40 17.58 25.86
C SER A 385 16.96 17.98 24.45
N GLY A 386 16.47 17.02 23.65
CA GLY A 386 16.01 17.24 22.28
C GLY A 386 17.11 17.23 21.21
N PHE A 387 18.35 16.89 21.53
CA PHE A 387 19.43 16.80 20.54
C PHE A 387 19.44 15.43 19.83
N PRO A 388 19.78 15.36 18.53
CA PRO A 388 19.89 14.09 17.81
C PRO A 388 20.97 13.18 18.41
N VAL A 389 20.67 11.88 18.53
CA VAL A 389 21.64 10.91 19.08
C VAL A 389 22.89 10.77 18.20
N ALA A 390 24.05 10.57 18.85
CA ALA A 390 25.35 10.55 18.19
C ALA A 390 25.48 9.45 17.11
N SER A 391 26.18 9.75 16.02
CA SER A 391 26.51 8.77 14.95
C SER A 391 27.59 7.79 15.41
N ARG A 392 27.16 6.71 16.09
CA ARG A 392 28.02 5.64 16.61
C ARG A 392 27.35 4.26 16.45
N THR A 393 28.06 3.21 16.84
CA THR A 393 27.44 1.89 17.07
C THR A 393 26.72 1.91 18.43
N TYR A 394 25.54 1.30 18.47
CA TYR A 394 24.71 1.07 19.63
C TYR A 394 24.57 -0.45 19.82
N GLU A 395 24.75 -0.90 21.06
CA GLU A 395 24.44 -2.28 21.47
C GLU A 395 23.11 -2.20 22.22
N LEU A 396 22.05 -2.72 21.62
CA LEU A 396 20.69 -2.71 22.16
C LEU A 396 20.41 -4.07 22.81
N LEU A 397 20.01 -4.07 24.08
CA LEU A 397 19.40 -5.25 24.70
C LEU A 397 18.03 -5.48 24.08
N LEU A 398 17.61 -6.74 23.97
CA LEU A 398 16.26 -7.09 23.52
C LEU A 398 15.33 -7.30 24.71
N ASN A 399 14.11 -6.77 24.58
CA ASN A 399 12.98 -7.04 25.45
C ASN A 399 12.17 -8.22 24.86
N GLY A 400 11.53 -9.00 25.73
CA GLY A 400 10.52 -9.97 25.30
C GLY A 400 9.14 -9.32 25.18
N GLY A 401 8.13 -10.13 24.84
CA GLY A 401 6.77 -9.65 24.63
C GLY A 401 6.63 -8.83 23.34
N THR A 402 5.51 -8.14 23.20
CA THR A 402 5.25 -7.12 22.18
C THR A 402 5.89 -5.76 22.56
N PRO A 403 6.02 -4.81 21.61
CA PRO A 403 6.51 -3.44 21.90
C PRO A 403 5.71 -2.64 22.94
N TYR A 404 4.50 -3.10 23.28
CA TYR A 404 3.60 -2.47 24.25
C TYR A 404 3.69 -3.12 25.65
N GLU A 405 4.12 -4.38 25.73
CA GLU A 405 4.42 -5.08 26.99
C GLU A 405 5.68 -4.49 27.68
N LYS A 406 5.67 -4.49 29.03
CA LYS A 406 6.78 -3.97 29.85
C LYS A 406 7.30 -5.05 30.80
N GLY A 407 8.62 -5.14 30.95
CA GLY A 407 9.28 -6.02 31.92
C GLY A 407 9.42 -7.50 31.51
N VAL A 408 8.95 -7.89 30.31
CA VAL A 408 9.06 -9.26 29.81
C VAL A 408 10.51 -9.56 29.38
N GLU A 409 11.12 -10.60 29.95
CA GLU A 409 12.45 -11.07 29.53
C GLU A 409 12.37 -12.02 28.33
N VAL A 410 13.28 -11.87 27.35
CA VAL A 410 13.35 -12.75 26.17
C VAL A 410 13.63 -14.22 26.53
N ASP A 411 14.46 -14.46 27.54
CA ASP A 411 14.79 -15.81 28.06
C ASP A 411 15.00 -15.77 29.58
N PRO A 412 13.95 -16.02 30.39
CA PRO A 412 14.04 -16.07 31.84
C PRO A 412 14.96 -17.17 32.40
N SER A 413 15.53 -18.06 31.58
CA SER A 413 16.56 -19.01 32.04
C SER A 413 17.93 -18.35 32.22
N ILE A 414 18.16 -17.18 31.61
CA ILE A 414 19.40 -16.41 31.75
C ILE A 414 19.46 -15.75 33.13
N SER A 415 18.41 -15.03 33.52
CA SER A 415 18.33 -14.32 34.80
C SER A 415 18.21 -15.25 36.00
N ARG A 416 17.47 -16.37 35.89
CA ARG A 416 17.45 -17.45 36.90
C ARG A 416 18.80 -18.12 37.17
N ARG A 417 19.83 -17.88 36.34
CA ARG A 417 21.21 -18.36 36.52
C ARG A 417 22.15 -17.27 37.04
N ALA A 418 21.66 -16.09 37.43
CA ALA A 418 22.47 -15.01 37.98
C ALA A 418 22.77 -15.23 39.47
N SER A 419 24.04 -15.50 39.80
CA SER A 419 24.53 -15.41 41.19
C SER A 419 24.63 -13.94 41.64
N SER A 420 24.49 -13.68 42.94
CA SER A 420 24.53 -12.34 43.56
C SER A 420 25.89 -11.62 43.49
N SER A 421 26.91 -12.24 42.90
CA SER A 421 28.22 -11.61 42.64
C SER A 421 28.17 -10.64 41.46
N VAL A 422 28.68 -9.42 41.66
CA VAL A 422 28.78 -8.36 40.63
C VAL A 422 29.51 -8.84 39.37
N PHE A 423 30.56 -9.65 39.52
CA PHE A 423 31.29 -10.22 38.38
C PHE A 423 30.42 -11.20 37.58
N HIS A 424 29.58 -11.99 38.26
CA HIS A 424 28.62 -12.86 37.60
C HIS A 424 27.51 -12.05 36.91
N HIS A 425 27.05 -10.95 37.51
CA HIS A 425 26.07 -10.04 36.90
C HIS A 425 26.60 -9.44 35.57
N MET A 426 27.86 -8.99 35.53
CA MET A 426 28.49 -8.52 34.27
C MET A 426 28.61 -9.63 33.21
N ILE A 427 28.80 -10.89 33.62
CA ILE A 427 28.78 -12.04 32.70
C ILE A 427 27.35 -12.35 32.23
N THR A 428 26.33 -12.19 33.07
CA THR A 428 24.91 -12.38 32.69
C THR A 428 24.46 -11.33 31.67
N LEU A 429 24.83 -10.05 31.86
CA LEU A 429 24.54 -8.98 30.89
C LEU A 429 25.15 -9.26 29.50
N ARG A 430 26.33 -9.88 29.44
CA ARG A 430 26.98 -10.33 28.19
C ARG A 430 26.35 -11.59 27.56
N LYS A 431 25.40 -12.25 28.25
CA LYS A 431 24.65 -13.41 27.75
C LYS A 431 23.25 -13.08 27.28
N GLN A 432 22.71 -11.90 27.64
CA GLN A 432 21.39 -11.48 27.18
C GLN A 432 21.37 -11.27 25.65
N PRO A 433 20.22 -11.49 24.98
CA PRO A 433 20.07 -11.25 23.56
C PRO A 433 20.30 -9.77 23.20
N GLN A 434 21.04 -9.52 22.13
CA GLN A 434 21.49 -8.18 21.73
C GLN A 434 21.39 -7.95 20.22
N LEU A 435 21.06 -6.72 19.83
CA LEU A 435 21.08 -6.21 18.46
C LEU A 435 22.14 -5.09 18.35
N LEU A 436 23.03 -5.20 17.36
CA LEU A 436 24.06 -4.19 17.08
C LEU A 436 23.65 -3.34 15.86
N VAL A 437 23.45 -2.04 16.09
CA VAL A 437 23.02 -1.06 15.09
C VAL A 437 24.04 0.07 15.00
N LYS A 438 24.39 0.53 13.80
CA LYS A 438 25.29 1.68 13.61
C LYS A 438 24.62 2.84 12.89
N LEU A 439 24.52 3.99 13.56
CA LEU A 439 24.05 5.23 12.93
C LEU A 439 25.21 5.96 12.24
N ARG A 440 24.95 6.52 11.06
CA ARG A 440 25.92 7.29 10.26
C ARG A 440 25.34 8.63 9.82
N SER A 441 26.14 9.68 9.99
CA SER A 441 25.91 11.02 9.46
C SER A 441 25.93 11.03 7.93
N LEU A 442 25.01 11.78 7.31
CA LEU A 442 24.97 11.96 5.86
C LEU A 442 26.14 12.80 5.34
N ASN A 443 26.77 12.36 4.25
CA ASN A 443 27.60 13.23 3.42
C ASN A 443 26.71 14.09 2.50
N THR A 444 27.27 15.16 1.92
CA THR A 444 26.54 16.12 1.08
C THR A 444 25.83 15.48 -0.13
N ARG A 445 26.43 14.48 -0.78
CA ARG A 445 25.81 13.77 -1.91
C ARG A 445 24.61 12.94 -1.45
N SER A 446 24.78 12.14 -0.40
CA SER A 446 23.68 11.34 0.17
C SER A 446 22.54 12.21 0.69
N LYS A 447 22.84 13.35 1.35
CA LYS A 447 21.81 14.31 1.78
C LYS A 447 21.05 14.92 0.61
N GLY A 448 21.74 15.28 -0.48
CA GLY A 448 21.12 15.78 -1.70
C GLY A 448 20.16 14.78 -2.36
N ILE A 449 20.56 13.50 -2.43
CA ILE A 449 19.72 12.43 -2.99
C ILE A 449 18.53 12.13 -2.08
N LEU A 450 18.76 11.94 -0.77
CA LEU A 450 17.71 11.62 0.19
C LEU A 450 16.63 12.71 0.25
N ASN A 451 16.99 13.99 0.09
CA ASN A 451 16.03 15.08 0.07
C ASN A 451 15.05 15.05 -1.12
N LEU A 452 15.25 14.19 -2.13
CA LEU A 452 14.29 13.99 -3.23
C LEU A 452 13.24 12.91 -2.90
N LEU A 453 13.45 12.13 -1.84
CA LEU A 453 12.52 11.09 -1.35
C LEU A 453 11.40 11.69 -0.48
N PRO A 454 10.30 10.93 -0.22
CA PRO A 454 9.20 11.36 0.66
C PRO A 454 9.67 11.85 2.02
N ASP A 455 8.86 12.71 2.66
CA ASP A 455 9.18 13.29 3.97
C ASP A 455 9.22 12.24 5.10
N VAL A 456 8.59 11.07 4.89
CA VAL A 456 8.74 9.86 5.71
C VAL A 456 8.92 8.65 4.78
N LEU A 457 10.04 7.91 4.92
CA LEU A 457 10.29 6.63 4.23
C LEU A 457 11.49 5.89 4.86
N ILE A 458 11.43 4.56 4.91
CA ILE A 458 12.54 3.66 5.23
C ILE A 458 12.76 2.68 4.07
N GLY A 459 14.02 2.42 3.71
CA GLY A 459 14.37 1.38 2.74
C GLY A 459 15.88 1.14 2.60
N SER A 460 16.27 0.13 1.81
CA SER A 460 17.67 -0.16 1.49
C SER A 460 18.30 0.97 0.68
N MET A 461 19.57 1.28 0.99
CA MET A 461 20.40 2.22 0.23
C MET A 461 20.62 1.79 -1.23
N CYS A 462 20.44 0.52 -1.57
CA CYS A 462 20.59 0.01 -2.94
C CYS A 462 19.48 0.47 -3.89
N TYR A 463 18.27 0.74 -3.39
CA TYR A 463 17.13 1.18 -4.22
C TYR A 463 17.00 2.72 -4.32
N ILE A 464 17.80 3.48 -3.57
CA ILE A 464 17.70 4.95 -3.43
C ILE A 464 17.58 5.69 -4.77
N HIS A 465 18.32 5.26 -5.80
CA HIS A 465 18.32 5.90 -7.11
C HIS A 465 17.08 5.57 -7.94
N LEU A 466 16.55 4.36 -7.83
CA LEU A 466 15.34 3.92 -8.54
C LEU A 466 14.11 4.67 -8.00
N ILE A 467 14.04 4.83 -6.67
CA ILE A 467 12.97 5.57 -5.99
C ILE A 467 13.04 7.06 -6.34
N VAL A 468 14.24 7.64 -6.49
CA VAL A 468 14.39 9.03 -6.98
C VAL A 468 13.93 9.18 -8.43
N PHE A 469 14.22 8.23 -9.33
CA PHE A 469 13.67 8.28 -10.69
C PHE A 469 12.14 8.23 -10.69
N TYR A 470 11.54 7.28 -9.95
CA TYR A 470 10.09 7.19 -9.78
C TYR A 470 9.50 8.52 -9.27
N ARG A 471 10.04 9.09 -8.19
CA ARG A 471 9.49 10.30 -7.58
C ARG A 471 9.73 11.57 -8.41
N GLN A 472 10.75 11.59 -9.26
CA GLN A 472 10.95 12.64 -10.25
C GLN A 472 9.92 12.54 -11.38
N ILE A 473 9.72 11.35 -11.95
CA ILE A 473 8.69 11.08 -12.99
C ILE A 473 7.28 11.39 -12.46
N LEU A 474 6.97 10.99 -11.22
CA LEU A 474 5.75 11.36 -10.51
C LEU A 474 5.57 12.89 -10.43
N GLY A 475 6.65 13.61 -10.15
CA GLY A 475 6.67 15.08 -10.12
C GLY A 475 6.48 15.72 -11.49
N ASP A 476 7.12 15.19 -12.53
CA ASP A 476 6.93 15.66 -13.91
C ASP A 476 5.46 15.48 -14.32
N VAL A 477 4.93 14.26 -14.20
CA VAL A 477 3.60 13.87 -14.65
C VAL A 477 2.48 14.54 -13.86
N LEU A 478 2.67 14.82 -12.56
CA LEU A 478 1.64 15.48 -11.73
C LEU A 478 1.74 17.02 -11.70
N LEU A 479 2.91 17.62 -11.91
CA LEU A 479 3.13 19.06 -11.69
C LEU A 479 3.65 19.84 -12.91
N ARG A 480 4.21 19.17 -13.92
CA ARG A 480 4.77 19.80 -15.13
C ARG A 480 3.92 19.50 -16.37
N ASP A 481 3.55 18.24 -16.56
CA ASP A 481 3.01 17.74 -17.82
C ASP A 481 1.46 17.75 -17.87
N ARG A 482 0.78 18.23 -16.81
CA ARG A 482 -0.69 18.38 -16.77
C ARG A 482 -1.12 19.73 -17.35
N LEU A 483 -1.98 19.69 -18.37
CA LEU A 483 -2.63 20.89 -18.94
C LEU A 483 -3.52 21.63 -17.92
N ASN A 484 -4.12 20.91 -16.97
CA ASN A 484 -4.88 21.49 -15.87
C ASN A 484 -4.67 20.68 -14.58
N MET A 485 -4.18 21.34 -13.52
CA MET A 485 -3.95 20.73 -12.21
C MET A 485 -5.24 20.36 -11.48
N GLN A 486 -6.39 20.98 -11.81
CA GLN A 486 -7.70 20.70 -11.20
C GLN A 486 -8.41 19.49 -11.81
N ASN A 487 -7.91 18.92 -12.91
CA ASN A 487 -8.49 17.73 -13.53
C ASN A 487 -8.24 16.48 -12.64
N ALA A 488 -9.20 15.56 -12.57
CA ALA A 488 -9.14 14.30 -11.84
C ALA A 488 -8.83 13.07 -12.72
N ASP A 489 -8.77 13.22 -14.06
CA ASP A 489 -8.64 12.10 -15.01
C ASP A 489 -7.52 11.11 -14.71
N LEU A 490 -7.79 9.83 -15.00
CA LEU A 490 -6.85 8.72 -14.93
C LEU A 490 -5.61 8.97 -15.81
N ILE A 491 -4.44 8.86 -15.21
CA ILE A 491 -3.17 9.18 -15.88
C ILE A 491 -2.58 7.93 -16.52
N GLY A 492 -2.54 7.88 -17.86
CA GLY A 492 -1.94 6.79 -18.62
C GLY A 492 -0.41 6.75 -18.52
N HIS A 493 0.12 6.28 -17.40
CA HIS A 493 1.56 6.16 -17.15
C HIS A 493 1.90 4.87 -16.37
N PRO A 494 2.25 3.76 -17.05
CA PRO A 494 2.35 2.43 -16.43
C PRO A 494 3.33 2.33 -15.26
N ILE A 495 4.42 3.11 -15.28
CA ILE A 495 5.38 3.14 -14.15
C ILE A 495 4.75 3.73 -12.88
N LEU A 496 3.82 4.68 -12.98
CA LEU A 496 3.16 5.24 -11.80
C LEU A 496 2.16 4.25 -11.20
N ALA A 497 1.43 3.51 -12.05
CA ALA A 497 0.51 2.45 -11.64
C ALA A 497 1.22 1.20 -11.08
N THR A 498 2.43 0.87 -11.56
CA THR A 498 3.10 -0.41 -11.24
C THR A 498 4.34 -0.33 -10.36
N PHE A 499 5.07 0.79 -10.28
CA PHE A 499 6.24 0.90 -9.40
C PHE A 499 5.91 0.76 -7.89
N PRO A 500 4.76 1.24 -7.37
CA PRO A 500 4.35 0.95 -6.00
C PRO A 500 4.14 -0.56 -5.76
N LYS A 501 3.56 -1.27 -6.73
CA LYS A 501 3.39 -2.75 -6.70
C LYS A 501 4.75 -3.47 -6.77
N LEU A 502 5.68 -2.97 -7.60
CA LEU A 502 7.06 -3.48 -7.74
C LEU A 502 7.86 -3.39 -6.44
N MET A 503 7.72 -2.30 -5.69
CA MET A 503 8.47 -2.04 -4.45
C MET A 503 8.19 -3.05 -3.32
N GLU A 504 7.07 -3.78 -3.41
CA GLU A 504 6.72 -4.88 -2.49
C GLU A 504 7.29 -6.25 -2.94
N GLN A 505 8.01 -6.32 -4.08
CA GLN A 505 8.67 -7.52 -4.61
C GLN A 505 10.20 -7.30 -4.70
N PRO A 506 10.98 -7.70 -3.67
CA PRO A 506 12.41 -7.40 -3.58
C PRO A 506 13.27 -7.97 -4.73
N ASP A 507 12.86 -9.11 -5.28
CA ASP A 507 13.55 -9.80 -6.37
C ASP A 507 13.37 -9.08 -7.72
N LEU A 508 12.19 -8.53 -8.01
CA LEU A 508 11.98 -7.66 -9.16
C LEU A 508 12.62 -6.27 -8.95
N MET A 509 12.67 -5.75 -7.72
CA MET A 509 13.46 -4.55 -7.44
C MET A 509 14.97 -4.78 -7.65
N ASP A 510 15.48 -5.99 -7.35
CA ASP A 510 16.85 -6.39 -7.70
C ASP A 510 17.07 -6.62 -9.20
N ALA A 511 16.05 -7.10 -9.92
CA ALA A 511 16.05 -7.18 -11.38
C ALA A 511 16.20 -5.77 -12.01
N LEU A 512 15.37 -4.82 -11.60
CA LEU A 512 15.43 -3.42 -12.06
C LEU A 512 16.77 -2.77 -11.67
N ARG A 513 17.24 -2.98 -10.43
CA ARG A 513 18.56 -2.48 -9.98
C ARG A 513 19.70 -3.00 -10.86
N SER A 514 19.65 -4.28 -11.20
CA SER A 514 20.70 -4.93 -12.00
C SER A 514 20.67 -4.46 -13.45
N ALA A 515 19.48 -4.42 -14.07
CA ALA A 515 19.29 -3.92 -15.43
C ALA A 515 19.66 -2.42 -15.55
N TRP A 516 19.31 -1.60 -14.54
CA TRP A 516 19.75 -0.21 -14.48
C TRP A 516 21.27 -0.09 -14.36
N ALA A 517 21.91 -0.81 -13.43
CA ALA A 517 23.37 -0.73 -13.24
C ALA A 517 24.14 -1.16 -14.51
N GLU A 518 23.64 -2.17 -15.22
CA GLU A 518 24.18 -2.62 -16.50
C GLU A 518 23.99 -1.55 -17.59
N LYS A 519 22.78 -1.01 -17.78
CA LYS A 519 22.53 0.08 -18.74
C LYS A 519 23.36 1.31 -18.42
N GLU A 520 23.38 1.75 -17.16
CA GLU A 520 24.20 2.86 -16.69
C GLU A 520 25.67 2.61 -17.04
N SER A 521 26.20 1.39 -16.87
CA SER A 521 27.60 1.08 -17.22
C SER A 521 27.92 1.44 -18.68
N THR A 522 27.01 1.14 -19.62
CA THR A 522 27.18 1.39 -21.07
C THR A 522 27.14 2.85 -21.49
N LEU A 523 26.49 3.74 -20.71
CA LEU A 523 26.38 5.16 -21.07
C LEU A 523 27.76 5.85 -21.10
N LYS A 524 28.01 6.69 -22.10
CA LYS A 524 29.30 7.42 -22.22
C LYS A 524 29.49 8.38 -21.06
N ARG A 525 30.75 8.70 -20.75
CA ARG A 525 31.06 9.68 -19.70
C ARG A 525 30.47 11.06 -20.00
N SER A 526 30.33 11.45 -21.27
CA SER A 526 29.64 12.69 -21.69
C SER A 526 28.15 12.69 -21.33
N GLU A 527 27.45 11.59 -21.60
CA GLU A 527 26.02 11.39 -21.28
C GLU A 527 25.80 11.41 -19.76
N LYS A 528 26.64 10.68 -19.00
CA LYS A 528 26.65 10.68 -17.53
C LYS A 528 26.97 12.06 -16.91
N VAL A 529 27.91 12.81 -17.49
CA VAL A 529 28.40 14.09 -16.92
C VAL A 529 27.52 15.28 -17.29
N ARG A 530 26.85 15.26 -18.46
CA ARG A 530 25.90 16.34 -18.82
C ARG A 530 24.74 16.44 -17.83
N ARG A 531 24.37 15.35 -17.15
CA ARG A 531 23.19 15.25 -16.28
C ARG A 531 21.94 15.85 -16.94
N ASP A 532 21.76 15.52 -18.22
CA ASP A 532 20.47 15.69 -18.86
C ASP A 532 19.49 14.76 -18.12
N GLN A 533 18.71 15.35 -17.22
CA GLN A 533 17.86 14.61 -16.31
C GLN A 533 16.65 14.03 -17.06
N GLU A 534 16.22 14.69 -18.15
CA GLU A 534 15.20 14.16 -19.05
C GLU A 534 15.72 12.90 -19.76
N PHE A 535 16.92 12.97 -20.36
CA PHE A 535 17.57 11.81 -20.97
C PHE A 535 17.71 10.63 -19.99
N LEU A 536 18.16 10.87 -18.75
CA LEU A 536 18.32 9.80 -17.76
C LEU A 536 16.97 9.21 -17.31
N LYS A 537 15.91 10.03 -17.16
CA LYS A 537 14.55 9.54 -16.93
C LYS A 537 14.05 8.70 -18.12
N SER A 538 14.22 9.16 -19.36
CA SER A 538 13.81 8.39 -20.56
C SER A 538 14.56 7.06 -20.69
N VAL A 539 15.86 7.02 -20.36
CA VAL A 539 16.62 5.76 -20.31
C VAL A 539 16.12 4.85 -19.18
N PHE A 540 15.74 5.40 -18.02
CA PHE A 540 15.16 4.63 -16.92
C PHE A 540 13.78 4.05 -17.29
N VAL A 541 12.92 4.83 -17.96
CA VAL A 541 11.63 4.39 -18.50
C VAL A 541 11.81 3.19 -19.43
N LEU A 542 12.74 3.28 -20.39
CA LEU A 542 13.06 2.16 -21.30
C LEU A 542 13.56 0.94 -20.53
N VAL A 543 14.49 1.10 -19.59
CA VAL A 543 14.98 -0.02 -18.75
C VAL A 543 13.84 -0.66 -17.95
N TYR A 544 12.91 0.12 -17.39
CA TYR A 544 11.76 -0.41 -16.65
C TYR A 544 10.87 -1.30 -17.53
N HIS A 545 10.56 -0.83 -18.75
CA HIS A 545 9.74 -1.57 -19.71
C HIS A 545 10.46 -2.79 -20.33
N ASP A 546 11.78 -2.76 -20.53
CA ASP A 546 12.55 -3.90 -21.03
C ASP A 546 12.95 -4.93 -19.94
N SER A 547 12.77 -4.63 -18.65
CA SER A 547 13.21 -5.50 -17.53
C SER A 547 12.12 -6.00 -16.60
N VAL A 548 11.24 -5.16 -16.06
CA VAL A 548 10.36 -5.54 -14.93
C VAL A 548 8.87 -5.37 -15.19
N PHE A 549 8.46 -4.39 -16.01
CA PHE A 549 7.05 -4.29 -16.42
C PHE A 549 6.50 -5.60 -17.03
N PRO A 550 7.22 -6.33 -17.91
CA PRO A 550 6.73 -7.60 -18.46
C PRO A 550 6.69 -8.73 -17.43
N LEU A 551 7.51 -8.68 -16.39
CA LEU A 551 7.55 -9.67 -15.32
C LEU A 551 6.38 -9.49 -14.34
N LEU A 552 5.97 -8.25 -14.09
CA LEU A 552 4.79 -7.95 -13.27
C LEU A 552 3.49 -8.48 -13.88
N GLN A 553 3.36 -8.44 -15.21
CA GLN A 553 2.16 -8.94 -15.93
C GLN A 553 2.30 -10.39 -16.42
N SER A 554 3.34 -11.11 -16.00
CA SER A 554 3.59 -12.48 -16.44
C SER A 554 2.64 -13.47 -15.77
N VAL A 555 1.89 -14.24 -16.56
CA VAL A 555 1.12 -15.40 -16.04
C VAL A 555 2.05 -16.47 -15.45
N PHE A 556 3.26 -16.60 -16.00
CA PHE A 556 4.19 -17.68 -15.67
C PHE A 556 5.03 -17.44 -14.41
N LEU A 557 5.14 -16.19 -13.95
CA LEU A 557 5.92 -15.86 -12.75
C LEU A 557 5.05 -16.11 -11.51
N PRO A 558 5.37 -17.09 -10.63
CA PRO A 558 4.59 -17.34 -9.42
C PRO A 558 4.55 -16.10 -8.52
N GLU A 559 3.52 -15.96 -7.69
CA GLU A 559 3.44 -14.85 -6.73
C GLU A 559 4.62 -14.83 -5.76
N TYR A 560 5.04 -13.62 -5.35
CA TYR A 560 6.15 -13.50 -4.40
C TYR A 560 5.72 -13.95 -3.00
N LYS A 561 6.31 -15.03 -2.51
CA LYS A 561 6.05 -15.56 -1.16
C LYS A 561 7.28 -15.43 -0.27
N TRP A 562 7.11 -14.76 0.86
CA TRP A 562 8.17 -14.58 1.83
C TRP A 562 8.64 -15.91 2.44
N ALA A 563 9.97 -16.10 2.49
CA ALA A 563 10.61 -17.25 3.14
C ALA A 563 10.22 -18.63 2.58
N GLU A 564 9.88 -18.71 1.29
CA GLU A 564 9.61 -19.95 0.56
C GLU A 564 10.75 -20.20 -0.45
N GLU A 565 11.83 -20.85 -0.01
CA GLU A 565 13.09 -20.99 -0.75
C GLU A 565 12.91 -21.59 -2.17
N GLU A 566 11.98 -22.52 -2.35
CA GLU A 566 11.62 -23.10 -3.65
C GLU A 566 10.91 -22.11 -4.59
N SER A 567 10.00 -21.28 -4.07
CA SER A 567 9.30 -20.25 -4.83
C SER A 567 10.23 -19.07 -5.16
N GLU A 568 11.00 -18.58 -4.18
CA GLU A 568 12.02 -17.54 -4.39
C GLU A 568 13.10 -18.01 -5.37
N GLY A 569 13.54 -19.27 -5.29
CA GLY A 569 14.46 -19.89 -6.24
C GLY A 569 13.87 -20.02 -7.64
N THR A 570 12.62 -20.45 -7.77
CA THR A 570 11.92 -20.58 -9.06
C THR A 570 11.74 -19.22 -9.73
N ARG A 571 11.25 -18.21 -8.99
CA ARG A 571 11.14 -16.83 -9.46
C ARG A 571 12.51 -16.30 -9.89
N TRP A 572 13.57 -16.48 -9.09
CA TRP A 572 14.92 -16.02 -9.43
C TRP A 572 15.42 -16.59 -10.77
N HIS A 573 15.23 -17.89 -11.02
CA HIS A 573 15.62 -18.50 -12.31
C HIS A 573 14.83 -17.90 -13.48
N MET A 574 13.51 -17.77 -13.36
CA MET A 574 12.65 -17.17 -14.40
C MET A 574 13.04 -15.72 -14.71
N ILE A 575 13.28 -14.91 -13.67
CA ILE A 575 13.73 -13.52 -13.78
C ILE A 575 15.10 -13.45 -14.47
N ALA A 576 16.05 -14.29 -14.05
CA ALA A 576 17.40 -14.32 -14.63
C ALA A 576 17.39 -14.72 -16.12
N ASP A 577 16.63 -15.75 -16.49
CA ASP A 577 16.48 -16.20 -17.88
C ASP A 577 15.76 -15.17 -18.75
N PHE A 578 14.75 -14.48 -18.22
CA PHE A 578 14.07 -13.39 -18.92
C PHE A 578 15.03 -12.22 -19.22
N LEU A 579 15.76 -11.75 -18.20
CA LEU A 579 16.77 -10.70 -18.36
C LEU A 579 17.92 -11.13 -19.28
N LYS A 580 18.24 -12.43 -19.36
CA LYS A 580 19.22 -12.97 -20.30
C LYS A 580 18.69 -12.93 -21.74
N LYS A 581 17.51 -13.51 -21.99
CA LYS A 581 16.85 -13.53 -23.31
C LYS A 581 16.65 -12.12 -23.89
N ASN A 582 16.25 -11.16 -23.07
CA ASN A 582 16.07 -9.77 -23.52
C ASN A 582 17.40 -9.10 -23.88
N ARG A 583 18.51 -9.45 -23.23
CA ARG A 583 19.85 -8.97 -23.62
C ARG A 583 20.36 -9.59 -24.91
N GLU A 584 20.04 -10.86 -25.16
CA GLU A 584 20.35 -11.55 -26.42
C GLU A 584 19.50 -11.04 -27.60
N ARG A 585 18.24 -10.66 -27.36
CA ARG A 585 17.29 -10.18 -28.39
C ARG A 585 17.20 -8.65 -28.53
N GLY A 586 17.74 -7.88 -27.59
CA GLY A 586 17.78 -6.42 -27.62
C GLY A 586 16.54 -5.67 -27.11
N SER A 587 15.40 -6.33 -26.91
CA SER A 587 14.21 -5.77 -26.23
C SER A 587 13.23 -6.86 -25.75
N ALA A 588 12.51 -6.55 -24.66
CA ALA A 588 11.40 -7.36 -24.13
C ALA A 588 10.22 -7.54 -25.11
N LEU A 589 10.05 -6.65 -26.10
CA LEU A 589 8.99 -6.77 -27.11
C LEU A 589 9.06 -8.13 -27.85
N SER A 590 10.27 -8.64 -28.07
CA SER A 590 10.50 -9.96 -28.70
C SER A 590 10.09 -11.15 -27.82
N SER A 591 9.82 -10.92 -26.54
CA SER A 591 9.32 -11.89 -25.56
C SER A 591 7.83 -11.70 -25.30
N LEU A 592 7.34 -10.45 -25.34
CA LEU A 592 5.93 -10.05 -25.16
C LEU A 592 5.03 -10.29 -26.38
N VAL A 593 5.59 -10.37 -27.59
CA VAL A 593 4.84 -10.60 -28.85
C VAL A 593 5.08 -12.03 -29.36
N SER A 594 5.47 -12.95 -28.47
CA SER A 594 5.61 -14.37 -28.84
C SER A 594 4.22 -15.02 -28.90
N PRO A 595 3.88 -15.84 -29.91
CA PRO A 595 2.67 -16.65 -29.88
C PRO A 595 2.71 -17.74 -28.79
N GLU A 596 3.87 -17.94 -28.15
CA GLU A 596 4.09 -18.89 -27.06
C GLU A 596 3.79 -18.30 -25.67
N SER A 597 3.63 -16.97 -25.54
CA SER A 597 3.37 -16.34 -24.23
C SER A 597 1.86 -16.29 -23.92
N LEU A 598 1.48 -16.89 -22.80
CA LEU A 598 0.18 -16.67 -22.17
C LEU A 598 0.19 -15.31 -21.47
N HIS A 599 -0.83 -14.50 -21.73
CA HIS A 599 -1.06 -13.19 -21.13
C HIS A 599 -2.33 -13.22 -20.28
N ARG A 600 -2.40 -12.37 -19.25
CA ARG A 600 -3.68 -12.10 -18.57
C ARG A 600 -4.57 -11.28 -19.50
N ALA A 601 -5.88 -11.27 -19.24
CA ALA A 601 -6.75 -10.24 -19.80
C ALA A 601 -6.24 -8.87 -19.33
N PHE A 602 -6.13 -7.91 -20.24
CA PHE A 602 -5.61 -6.57 -19.96
C PHE A 602 -6.50 -5.83 -18.95
N ASP A 603 -5.91 -5.40 -17.85
CA ASP A 603 -6.56 -4.50 -16.89
C ASP A 603 -6.07 -3.05 -17.09
N VAL A 604 -7.01 -2.10 -17.08
CA VAL A 604 -6.73 -0.67 -17.10
C VAL A 604 -5.84 -0.26 -15.92
N THR A 605 -5.92 -0.90 -14.73
CA THR A 605 -5.03 -0.59 -13.58
C THR A 605 -3.56 -1.00 -13.77
N GLU A 606 -3.21 -1.63 -14.90
CA GLU A 606 -1.83 -1.85 -15.31
C GLU A 606 -1.16 -0.58 -15.89
N ILE A 607 -1.96 0.31 -16.47
CA ILE A 607 -1.47 1.49 -17.21
C ILE A 607 -2.01 2.82 -16.68
N ALA A 608 -3.19 2.81 -16.06
CA ALA A 608 -3.83 3.97 -15.47
C ALA A 608 -3.41 4.18 -14.02
N TYR A 609 -2.96 5.38 -13.71
CA TYR A 609 -2.65 5.85 -12.36
C TYR A 609 -3.75 6.80 -11.88
N ASP A 610 -4.55 6.34 -10.93
CA ASP A 610 -5.49 7.19 -10.18
C ASP A 610 -4.76 7.85 -9.02
N PHE A 611 -4.44 9.14 -9.16
CA PHE A 611 -3.77 9.88 -8.09
C PHE A 611 -4.70 10.27 -6.93
N LEU A 612 -6.04 10.15 -7.05
CA LEU A 612 -6.98 10.47 -5.97
C LEU A 612 -7.32 9.25 -5.10
N GLY A 613 -7.38 8.06 -5.72
CA GLY A 613 -7.43 6.77 -5.03
C GLY A 613 -6.12 6.45 -4.30
N GLU A 614 -4.97 6.62 -4.98
CA GLU A 614 -3.66 6.29 -4.43
C GLU A 614 -3.07 7.35 -3.49
N ALA A 615 -3.45 8.64 -3.58
CA ALA A 615 -2.82 9.67 -2.75
C ALA A 615 -3.07 9.46 -1.25
N ARG A 616 -2.02 9.69 -0.46
CA ARG A 616 -2.12 9.67 1.00
C ARG A 616 -2.95 10.85 1.49
N LYS A 617 -4.16 10.55 1.97
CA LYS A 617 -5.00 11.48 2.71
C LYS A 617 -4.37 11.70 4.09
N SER A 618 -4.18 12.95 4.49
CA SER A 618 -3.57 13.28 5.78
C SER A 618 -4.40 12.70 6.93
N SER A 619 -3.81 11.87 7.78
CA SER A 619 -4.50 11.36 8.96
C SER A 619 -4.80 12.50 9.96
N PRO A 620 -6.06 12.67 10.41
CA PRO A 620 -6.41 13.61 11.47
C PRO A 620 -5.95 13.09 12.85
#